data_AF-A0A554LHN1-F1
#
_entry.id   AF-A0A554LHN1-F1
#
_cell.length_a   1.000
_cell.length_b   1.000
_cell.length_c   1.000
_cell.angle_alpha   90.00
_cell.angle_beta   90.00
_cell.angle_gamma   90.00
#
_symmetry.space_group_name_H-M   'P 1'
#
loop_
_entity.id
_entity.type
_entity.pdbx_description
1 polymer ?
#
loop_
_entity_poly.entity_id
_entity_poly.type
_entity_poly.pdbx_seq_one_letter_code
_entity_poly.pdbx_strand_id
1 'polypeptide(L)'
;MTKIDEQQFRDILQSKLGAAWDRAFTAFRNYGPNLGYDVTNVLLHAADQGKVDEVLGILEEHYQSHLQYQHPEIRGTVGDRLLGVNPTQAMFLRICQQTLGLQPNPA
;
A
#
# COMPACT_ATOMS: atom_id res chain seq x y z
N MET A 1 -12.73 9.55 2.03
CA MET A 1 -11.56 8.84 1.48
C MET A 1 -11.93 8.30 0.11
N THR A 2 -11.15 8.64 -0.91
CA THR A 2 -11.31 8.10 -2.27
C THR A 2 -11.01 6.61 -2.23
N LYS A 3 -11.97 5.76 -2.60
CA LYS A 3 -11.73 4.32 -2.73
C LYS A 3 -11.28 4.05 -4.15
N ILE A 4 -10.23 3.23 -4.31
CA ILE A 4 -9.81 2.69 -5.60
C ILE A 4 -10.29 1.25 -5.67
N ASP A 5 -11.02 0.91 -6.73
CA ASP A 5 -11.42 -0.47 -7.02
C ASP A 5 -10.37 -1.20 -7.88
N GLU A 6 -10.58 -2.51 -8.12
CA GLU A 6 -9.65 -3.33 -8.92
C GLU A 6 -9.49 -2.83 -10.36
N GLN A 7 -10.56 -2.27 -10.95
CA GLN A 7 -10.54 -1.76 -12.32
C GLN A 7 -9.69 -0.49 -12.40
N GLN A 8 -9.92 0.46 -11.49
CA GLN A 8 -9.13 1.68 -11.37
C GLN A 8 -7.66 1.36 -11.08
N PHE A 9 -7.38 0.41 -10.18
CA PHE A 9 -6.01 -0.03 -9.90
C PHE A 9 -5.32 -0.55 -11.17
N ARG A 10 -6.02 -1.38 -11.94
CA ARG A 10 -5.53 -1.91 -13.22
C ARG A 10 -5.25 -0.79 -14.23
N ASP A 11 -6.20 0.12 -14.42
CA ASP A 11 -6.08 1.19 -15.40
C ASP A 11 -4.91 2.13 -15.08
N ILE A 12 -4.58 2.32 -13.79
CA ILE A 12 -3.49 3.19 -13.35
C ILE A 12 -2.12 2.49 -13.47
N LEU A 13 -2.02 1.22 -13.05
CA LEU A 13 -0.71 0.58 -12.78
C LEU A 13 -0.33 -0.55 -13.73
N GLN A 14 -1.27 -1.17 -14.45
CA GLN A 14 -0.98 -2.39 -15.22
C GLN A 14 0.12 -2.19 -16.27
N SER A 15 0.06 -1.09 -17.01
CA SER A 15 1.07 -0.75 -18.02
C SER A 15 2.42 -0.32 -17.42
N LYS A 16 2.41 0.20 -16.19
CA LYS A 16 3.61 0.72 -15.50
C LYS A 16 4.41 -0.36 -14.78
N LEU A 17 3.75 -1.38 -14.23
CA LEU A 17 4.39 -2.38 -13.38
C LEU A 17 5.01 -3.54 -14.17
N GLY A 18 4.59 -3.77 -15.41
CA GLY A 18 5.15 -4.81 -16.27
C GLY A 18 5.14 -6.18 -15.58
N ALA A 19 6.33 -6.78 -15.41
CA ALA A 19 6.48 -8.10 -14.78
C ALA A 19 6.07 -8.13 -13.28
N ALA A 20 6.09 -6.99 -12.59
CA ALA A 20 5.68 -6.90 -11.19
C ALA A 20 4.16 -6.81 -11.00
N TRP A 21 3.38 -6.78 -12.09
CA TRP A 21 1.93 -6.59 -12.06
C TRP A 21 1.20 -7.61 -11.18
N ASP A 22 1.42 -8.92 -11.39
CA ASP A 22 0.68 -9.95 -10.67
C ASP A 22 0.96 -9.92 -9.16
N ARG A 23 2.21 -9.61 -8.80
CA ARG A 23 2.65 -9.43 -7.41
C ARG A 23 1.96 -8.21 -6.79
N ALA A 24 1.95 -7.09 -7.49
CA ALA A 24 1.29 -5.86 -7.04
C ALA A 24 -0.23 -5.99 -6.93
N PHE A 25 -0.87 -6.69 -7.87
CA PHE A 25 -2.31 -6.94 -7.82
C PHE A 25 -2.67 -7.82 -6.62
N THR A 26 -1.83 -8.81 -6.31
CA THR A 26 -2.00 -9.64 -5.10
C THR A 26 -1.86 -8.80 -3.83
N ALA A 27 -0.85 -7.92 -3.75
CA ALA A 27 -0.70 -7.00 -2.63
C ALA A 27 -1.93 -6.08 -2.47
N PHE A 28 -2.42 -5.48 -3.55
CA PHE A 28 -3.62 -4.65 -3.53
C PHE A 28 -4.84 -5.39 -2.95
N ARG A 29 -5.11 -6.61 -3.42
CA ARG A 29 -6.24 -7.42 -2.92
C ARG A 29 -6.09 -7.85 -1.46
N ASN A 30 -4.86 -8.07 -1.02
CA ASN A 30 -4.54 -8.40 0.37
C ASN A 30 -4.87 -7.25 1.33
N TYR A 31 -4.57 -6.01 0.95
CA TYR A 31 -4.87 -4.82 1.77
C TYR A 31 -6.33 -4.37 1.70
N GLY A 32 -7.01 -4.68 0.60
CA GLY A 32 -8.44 -4.45 0.43
C GLY A 32 -8.82 -2.98 0.16
N PRO A 33 -10.11 -2.70 -0.03
CA PRO A 33 -10.59 -1.42 -0.57
C PRO A 33 -10.36 -0.21 0.34
N ASN A 34 -10.13 -0.43 1.64
CA ASN A 34 -9.89 0.65 2.61
C ASN A 34 -8.49 1.27 2.47
N LEU A 35 -7.51 0.48 2.01
CA LEU A 35 -6.14 0.93 1.78
C LEU A 35 -5.75 0.92 0.30
N GLY A 36 -6.72 0.63 -0.58
CA GLY A 36 -6.49 0.56 -2.02
C GLY A 36 -5.88 1.85 -2.57
N TYR A 37 -6.33 3.01 -2.09
CA TYR A 37 -5.76 4.30 -2.50
C TYR A 37 -4.29 4.45 -2.10
N ASP A 38 -3.94 4.15 -0.84
CA ASP A 38 -2.57 4.28 -0.33
C ASP A 38 -1.62 3.30 -1.03
N VAL A 39 -2.04 2.05 -1.20
CA VAL A 39 -1.28 1.03 -1.94
C VAL A 39 -1.05 1.46 -3.39
N THR A 40 -2.08 1.99 -4.06
CA THR A 40 -1.98 2.47 -5.44
C THR A 40 -0.96 3.61 -5.54
N ASN A 41 -1.03 4.59 -4.64
CA ASN A 41 -0.13 5.75 -4.68
C ASN A 41 1.33 5.36 -4.44
N VAL A 42 1.63 4.55 -3.43
CA VAL A 42 3.02 4.15 -3.18
C VAL A 42 3.59 3.33 -4.34
N LEU A 43 2.78 2.47 -4.96
CA LEU A 43 3.20 1.70 -6.13
C LEU A 43 3.36 2.56 -7.39
N LEU A 44 2.53 3.59 -7.56
CA LEU A 44 2.66 4.54 -8.65
C LEU A 44 3.98 5.31 -8.56
N HIS A 45 4.28 5.86 -7.39
CA HIS A 45 5.56 6.53 -7.14
C HIS A 45 6.74 5.57 -7.22
N ALA A 46 6.59 4.33 -6.75
CA ALA A 46 7.63 3.31 -6.88
C ALA A 46 7.90 2.95 -8.34
N ALA A 47 6.87 2.87 -9.18
CA ALA A 47 7.00 2.61 -10.61
C ALA A 47 7.77 3.73 -11.30
N ASP A 48 7.44 4.99 -11.00
CA ASP A 48 8.11 6.15 -11.57
C ASP A 48 9.59 6.26 -11.11
N GLN A 49 9.94 5.68 -9.95
CA GLN A 49 11.31 5.68 -9.40
C GLN A 49 12.09 4.36 -9.62
N GLY A 50 11.49 3.35 -10.26
CA GLY A 50 12.11 2.03 -10.41
C GLY A 50 12.31 1.25 -9.10
N LYS A 51 11.51 1.53 -8.06
CA LYS A 51 11.58 0.94 -6.70
C LYS A 51 10.43 -0.02 -6.39
N VAL A 52 9.75 -0.51 -7.41
CA VAL A 52 8.54 -1.36 -7.27
C VAL A 52 8.81 -2.57 -6.39
N ASP A 53 9.92 -3.28 -6.61
CA ASP A 53 10.23 -4.50 -5.86
C ASP A 53 10.50 -4.25 -4.37
N GLU A 54 11.15 -3.13 -4.05
CA GLU A 54 11.43 -2.74 -2.66
C GLU A 54 10.12 -2.40 -1.93
N VAL A 55 9.25 -1.60 -2.56
CA VAL A 55 7.95 -1.22 -1.99
C VAL A 55 7.04 -2.43 -1.83
N LEU A 56 7.00 -3.34 -2.82
CA LEU A 56 6.25 -4.60 -2.70
C LEU A 56 6.79 -5.47 -1.56
N GLY A 57 8.11 -5.54 -1.37
CA GLY A 57 8.71 -6.27 -0.26
C GLY A 57 8.22 -5.76 1.11
N ILE A 58 8.20 -4.43 1.29
CA ILE A 58 7.72 -3.81 2.53
C ILE A 58 6.22 -4.10 2.74
N LEU A 59 5.40 -3.97 1.69
CA LEU A 59 3.96 -4.24 1.75
C LEU A 59 3.68 -5.71 2.11
N GLU A 60 4.42 -6.65 1.54
CA GLU A 60 4.26 -8.08 1.78
C GLU A 60 4.69 -8.48 3.20
N GLU A 61 5.86 -8.00 3.64
CA GLU A 61 6.37 -8.23 5.00
C GLU A 61 5.39 -7.70 6.05
N HIS A 62 4.87 -6.48 5.84
CA HIS A 62 3.88 -5.89 6.74
C HIS A 62 2.58 -6.69 6.77
N TYR A 63 2.10 -7.18 5.62
CA TYR A 63 0.90 -8.02 5.55
C TYR A 63 1.09 -9.34 6.30
N GLN A 64 2.25 -10.00 6.14
CA GLN A 64 2.57 -11.25 6.83
C GLN A 64 2.70 -11.07 8.35
N SER A 65 3.21 -9.92 8.79
CA SER A 65 3.49 -9.63 10.20
C SER A 65 2.25 -9.29 11.04
N HIS A 66 1.12 -8.99 10.41
CA HIS A 66 -0.06 -8.46 11.10
C HIS A 66 -1.29 -9.37 10.88
N LEU A 67 -1.60 -10.19 11.90
CA LEU A 67 -2.71 -11.16 11.90
C LEU A 67 -4.07 -10.55 11.53
N GLN A 68 -4.31 -9.28 11.85
CA GLN A 68 -5.55 -8.58 11.50
C GLN A 68 -5.82 -8.57 9.99
N TYR A 69 -4.80 -8.63 9.13
CA TYR A 69 -5.01 -8.70 7.70
C TYR A 69 -5.39 -10.09 7.20
N GLN A 70 -5.29 -11.12 8.03
CA GLN A 70 -5.78 -12.45 7.69
C GLN A 70 -7.31 -12.52 7.75
N HIS A 71 -7.95 -11.60 8.51
CA HIS A 71 -9.40 -11.47 8.70
C HIS A 71 -10.04 -10.46 7.73
N PRO A 72 -10.75 -10.89 6.68
CA PRO A 72 -11.31 -10.00 5.65
C PRO A 72 -12.11 -8.80 6.17
N GLU A 73 -12.84 -8.99 7.27
CA GLU A 73 -13.75 -8.04 7.90
C GLU A 73 -13.06 -6.81 8.52
N ILE A 74 -11.77 -6.90 8.87
CA ILE A 74 -11.01 -5.81 9.51
C ILE A 74 -9.81 -5.34 8.68
N ARG A 75 -9.62 -5.89 7.46
CA ARG A 75 -8.55 -5.46 6.54
C ARG A 75 -8.64 -3.97 6.24
N GLY A 76 -7.51 -3.31 6.44
CA GLY A 76 -7.38 -1.87 6.17
C GLY A 76 -8.14 -0.95 7.11
N THR A 77 -8.60 -1.47 8.25
CA THR A 77 -9.09 -0.61 9.33
C THR A 77 -7.88 -0.01 10.03
N VAL A 78 -7.62 1.28 9.78
CA VAL A 78 -6.72 2.07 10.61
C VAL A 78 -7.46 2.29 11.93
N GLY A 79 -7.32 1.34 12.86
CA GLY A 79 -8.07 1.36 14.11
C GLY A 79 -7.66 2.53 14.99
N ASP A 80 -8.48 3.58 15.05
CA ASP A 80 -8.37 4.72 15.99
C ASP A 80 -8.54 4.32 17.48
N ARG A 81 -8.90 3.06 17.77
CA ARG A 81 -9.32 2.62 19.11
C ARG A 81 -8.21 2.10 20.03
N LEU A 82 -7.01 1.85 19.51
CA LEU A 82 -5.88 1.42 20.33
C LEU A 82 -4.89 2.58 20.41
N LEU A 83 -4.77 3.17 21.61
CA LEU A 83 -3.85 4.26 21.97
C LEU A 83 -2.38 3.91 21.66
N GLY A 84 -1.99 3.99 20.40
CA GLY A 84 -0.66 3.65 19.88
C GLY A 84 -0.52 3.99 18.40
N VAL A 85 0.73 4.10 17.94
CA VAL A 85 1.05 4.35 16.52
C VAL A 85 0.45 3.22 15.68
N ASN A 86 -0.43 3.56 14.74
CA ASN A 86 -0.98 2.59 13.82
C ASN A 86 0.14 2.00 12.94
N PRO A 87 0.44 0.68 13.02
CA PRO A 87 1.58 0.09 12.31
C PRO A 87 1.51 0.28 10.79
N THR A 88 0.30 0.27 10.24
CA THR A 88 0.03 0.50 8.82
C THR A 88 0.38 1.92 8.40
N GLN A 89 -0.05 2.91 9.19
CA GLN A 89 0.25 4.31 8.93
C GLN A 89 1.75 4.56 9.05
N ALA A 90 2.41 3.98 10.05
CA ALA A 90 3.86 4.04 10.20
C ALA A 90 4.59 3.40 9.01
N MET A 91 4.09 2.27 8.51
CA MET A 91 4.63 1.60 7.33
C MET A 91 4.52 2.48 6.07
N PHE A 92 3.33 3.06 5.79
CA PHE A 92 3.18 3.95 4.64
C PHE A 92 4.05 5.21 4.76
N LEU A 93 4.13 5.80 5.95
CA LEU A 93 5.03 6.93 6.20
C LEU A 93 6.49 6.56 5.94
N ARG A 94 6.91 5.36 6.37
CA ARG A 94 8.25 4.83 6.14
C ARG A 94 8.53 4.64 4.65
N ILE A 95 7.61 4.04 3.89
CA ILE A 95 7.74 3.90 2.43
C ILE A 95 7.93 5.27 1.79
N CYS A 96 7.07 6.24 2.13
CA CYS A 96 7.14 7.59 1.57
C CYS A 96 8.48 8.26 1.88
N GLN A 97 8.89 8.32 3.15
CA GLN A 97 10.06 9.09 3.56
C GLN A 97 11.39 8.40 3.22
N GLN A 98 11.50 7.10 3.50
CA GLN A 98 12.77 6.38 3.44
C GLN A 98 13.01 5.74 2.08
N THR A 99 11.99 5.14 1.48
CA THR A 99 12.12 4.45 0.19
C THR A 99 11.89 5.41 -0.97
N LEU A 100 10.81 6.20 -0.95
CA LEU A 100 10.44 7.06 -2.07
C LEU A 100 10.98 8.49 -1.98
N GLY A 101 11.60 8.88 -0.85
CA GLY A 101 12.12 10.24 -0.63
C GLY A 101 11.04 11.34 -0.65
N LEU A 102 9.77 10.97 -0.46
CA LEU A 102 8.63 11.87 -0.41
C LEU A 102 8.52 12.47 0.99
N GLN A 103 8.50 13.80 1.04
CA GLN A 103 8.24 14.52 2.28
C GLN A 103 6.72 14.65 2.49
N PRO A 104 6.24 14.54 3.74
CA PRO A 104 4.87 14.90 4.05
C PRO A 104 4.65 16.35 3.62
N ASN A 105 3.60 16.61 2.84
CA ASN A 105 3.23 17.97 2.51
C ASN A 105 2.83 18.67 3.82
N PRO A 106 3.50 19.77 4.24
CA PRO A 106 3.04 20.54 5.38
C PRO A 106 1.66 21.09 5.02
N ALA A 107 0.63 20.61 5.73
CA ALA A 107 -0.73 21.08 5.59
C ALA A 107 -0.85 22.55 6.03
#